data_AF-A0A8D2AHU9-F1
#
_entry.id   AF-A0A8D2AHU9-F1
#
_cell.length_a   1.000
_cell.length_b   1.000
_cell.length_c   1.000
_cell.angle_alpha   90.00
_cell.angle_beta   90.00
_cell.angle_gamma   90.00
#
_symmetry.space_group_name_H-M   'P 1'
#
loop_
_entity.id
_entity.type
_entity.pdbx_description
1 polymer ?
#
loop_
_entity_poly.entity_id
_entity_poly.type
_entity_poly.pdbx_seq_one_letter_code
_entity_poly.pdbx_strand_id
1 'polypeptide(L)'
;WRCEWRGSVLAAACSLRATPVLAVPCPPRPWPWRVRAGAVRALRTGPALLSVRKFTEKHEWITTENGIGTVGISNFAQEALGDVVYCSLPEVRTKLKKQDEFGALESVKAASELYSPLSGEVTEINEALAENPGLVNKSCYEDGWLVKMTLSDPSELDDLMSEEAYEKYVKSIEE
;
A
#
# COMPACT_ATOMS: atom_id res chain seq x y z
N TRP A 1 46.69 -26.81 8.01
CA TRP A 1 47.25 -27.95 7.25
C TRP A 1 46.64 -27.92 5.86
N ARG A 2 47.47 -27.82 4.81
CA ARG A 2 47.07 -27.93 3.41
C ARG A 2 47.23 -29.40 3.00
N CYS A 3 46.31 -29.94 2.19
CA CYS A 3 46.63 -30.91 1.13
C CYS A 3 45.41 -31.11 0.21
N GLU A 4 45.63 -30.92 -1.09
CA GLU A 4 44.74 -31.38 -2.17
C GLU A 4 44.77 -32.90 -2.29
N TRP A 5 43.77 -33.50 -2.94
CA TRP A 5 43.99 -34.66 -3.82
C TRP A 5 43.07 -34.60 -5.05
N ARG A 6 43.57 -35.09 -6.19
CA ARG A 6 42.94 -35.01 -7.53
C ARG A 6 42.62 -36.41 -8.09
N GLY A 7 41.70 -36.46 -9.06
CA GLY A 7 41.57 -37.53 -10.07
C GLY A 7 40.52 -38.62 -9.76
N SER A 8 40.09 -39.45 -10.71
CA SER A 8 40.25 -39.39 -12.18
C SER A 8 39.34 -40.40 -12.90
N VAL A 9 38.64 -39.93 -13.95
CA VAL A 9 38.26 -40.55 -15.26
C VAL A 9 37.82 -42.04 -15.40
N LEU A 10 36.94 -42.26 -16.41
CA LEU A 10 36.55 -43.50 -17.13
C LEU A 10 35.41 -44.33 -16.50
N ALA A 11 34.23 -44.58 -17.11
CA ALA A 11 33.79 -44.90 -18.48
C ALA A 11 33.75 -46.41 -18.81
N ALA A 12 32.53 -46.96 -18.95
CA ALA A 12 32.25 -48.23 -19.66
C ALA A 12 30.76 -48.30 -20.04
N ALA A 13 30.43 -48.91 -21.18
CA ALA A 13 29.07 -49.10 -21.68
C ALA A 13 28.79 -50.58 -21.96
N CYS A 14 27.54 -51.06 -21.79
CA CYS A 14 27.03 -52.16 -22.62
C CYS A 14 25.50 -52.30 -22.66
N SER A 15 25.06 -52.68 -23.86
CA SER A 15 23.77 -53.21 -24.35
C SER A 15 23.32 -54.53 -23.67
N LEU A 16 22.13 -55.16 -23.86
CA LEU A 16 20.93 -54.98 -24.74
C LEU A 16 19.75 -55.90 -24.27
N ARG A 17 18.50 -55.64 -24.74
CA ARG A 17 17.33 -56.56 -24.95
C ARG A 17 16.57 -57.14 -23.72
N ALA A 18 15.27 -57.49 -23.77
CA ALA A 18 14.11 -57.11 -24.64
C ALA A 18 12.74 -57.72 -24.19
N THR A 19 11.64 -56.93 -24.26
CA THR A 19 10.20 -57.31 -24.56
C THR A 19 9.42 -58.35 -23.71
N PRO A 20 8.07 -58.54 -23.84
CA PRO A 20 6.96 -57.78 -24.48
C PRO A 20 5.85 -57.33 -23.46
N VAL A 21 5.04 -56.27 -23.64
CA VAL A 21 3.85 -56.01 -24.52
C VAL A 21 2.59 -56.88 -24.33
N LEU A 22 1.56 -56.30 -23.70
CA LEU A 22 0.09 -56.42 -23.96
C LEU A 22 -0.52 -55.03 -23.59
N ALA A 23 -1.24 -54.24 -24.41
CA ALA A 23 -2.47 -54.45 -25.21
C ALA A 23 -3.72 -54.66 -24.31
N VAL A 24 -4.86 -53.95 -24.43
CA VAL A 24 -5.47 -52.91 -25.33
C VAL A 24 -6.65 -52.21 -24.52
N PRO A 25 -7.58 -51.32 -25.01
CA PRO A 25 -7.82 -50.66 -26.33
C PRO A 25 -8.16 -49.13 -26.31
N CYS A 26 -8.31 -48.52 -27.49
CA CYS A 26 -8.99 -47.22 -27.71
C CYS A 26 -10.44 -47.39 -28.23
N PRO A 27 -11.32 -46.41 -28.02
CA PRO A 27 -12.44 -46.11 -28.92
C PRO A 27 -12.28 -44.73 -29.64
N PRO A 28 -13.06 -44.45 -30.71
CA PRO A 28 -12.63 -43.55 -31.77
C PRO A 28 -13.18 -42.11 -31.68
N ARG A 29 -12.60 -41.22 -32.50
CA ARG A 29 -13.21 -39.93 -32.88
C ARG A 29 -14.04 -40.10 -34.16
N PRO A 30 -15.16 -39.38 -34.28
CA PRO A 30 -15.45 -38.64 -35.50
C PRO A 30 -15.84 -37.18 -35.22
N TRP A 31 -15.43 -36.27 -36.11
CA TRP A 31 -15.94 -34.88 -36.17
C TRP A 31 -17.27 -34.88 -36.95
N PRO A 32 -18.16 -33.85 -36.90
CA PRO A 32 -17.89 -32.53 -37.50
C PRO A 32 -18.50 -31.30 -36.76
N TRP A 33 -18.22 -30.08 -37.25
CA TRP A 33 -18.86 -28.76 -36.97
C TRP A 33 -19.06 -28.36 -35.48
N ARG A 34 -18.54 -27.21 -34.99
CA ARG A 34 -18.95 -25.85 -35.40
C ARG A 34 -17.99 -24.77 -34.83
N VAL A 35 -18.06 -23.58 -35.43
CA VAL A 35 -17.56 -22.27 -34.96
C VAL A 35 -16.21 -22.21 -34.24
N ARG A 36 -15.26 -21.49 -34.88
CA ARG A 36 -14.31 -20.67 -34.12
C ARG A 36 -15.12 -19.72 -33.24
N ALA A 37 -15.18 -19.96 -31.94
CA ALA A 37 -15.58 -18.92 -31.00
C ALA A 37 -14.54 -17.80 -31.15
N GLY A 38 -14.98 -16.64 -31.64
CA GLY A 38 -14.15 -15.44 -31.60
C GLY A 38 -13.77 -15.19 -30.15
N ALA A 39 -12.49 -14.89 -29.89
CA ALA A 39 -12.05 -14.54 -28.55
C ALA A 39 -12.75 -13.24 -28.14
N VAL A 40 -13.87 -13.37 -27.42
CA VAL A 40 -14.58 -12.23 -26.83
C VAL A 40 -13.61 -11.65 -25.82
N ARG A 41 -13.01 -10.51 -26.19
CA ARG A 41 -12.02 -9.82 -25.38
C ARG A 41 -12.77 -9.30 -24.16
N ALA A 42 -12.75 -10.08 -23.07
CA ALA A 42 -13.40 -9.72 -21.84
C ALA A 42 -12.81 -8.40 -21.35
N LEU A 43 -13.58 -7.32 -21.55
CA LEU A 43 -13.29 -6.03 -20.96
C LEU A 43 -13.43 -6.21 -19.46
N ARG A 44 -12.29 -6.40 -18.79
CA ARG A 44 -12.18 -6.26 -17.35
C ARG A 44 -12.45 -4.81 -17.00
N THR A 45 -13.71 -4.47 -16.77
CA THR A 45 -14.07 -3.38 -15.86
C THR A 45 -13.69 -3.81 -14.45
N GLY A 46 -12.38 -3.82 -14.17
CA GLY A 46 -11.94 -3.62 -12.79
C GLY A 46 -12.42 -2.24 -12.33
N PRO A 47 -12.67 -2.04 -11.04
CA PRO A 47 -12.97 -0.71 -10.54
C PRO A 47 -11.83 0.23 -10.96
N ALA A 48 -12.18 1.36 -11.58
CA ALA A 48 -11.23 2.45 -11.70
C ALA A 48 -10.77 2.81 -10.29
N LEU A 49 -9.47 2.99 -10.10
CA LEU A 49 -8.89 3.40 -8.82
C LEU A 49 -9.37 4.81 -8.50
N LEU A 50 -10.53 4.90 -7.84
CA LEU A 50 -10.94 6.11 -7.14
C LEU A 50 -10.09 6.19 -5.88
N SER A 51 -9.32 7.26 -5.74
CA SER A 51 -8.50 7.55 -4.56
C SER A 51 -9.41 7.88 -3.37
N VAL A 52 -9.99 6.85 -2.74
CA VAL A 52 -10.90 7.02 -1.59
C VAL A 52 -10.11 7.47 -0.38
N ARG A 53 -10.50 8.61 0.20
CA ARG A 53 -9.97 9.10 1.47
C ARG A 53 -10.53 8.29 2.63
N LYS A 54 -9.63 7.89 3.54
CA LYS A 54 -9.91 7.20 4.80
C LYS A 54 -9.45 8.08 5.97
N PHE A 55 -10.05 7.91 7.13
CA PHE A 55 -9.80 8.75 8.31
C PHE A 55 -9.51 7.90 9.57
N THR A 56 -8.70 8.46 10.48
CA THR A 56 -8.44 7.92 11.82
C THR A 56 -9.32 8.59 12.87
N GLU A 57 -9.48 7.95 14.04
CA GLU A 57 -10.05 8.56 15.24
C GLU A 57 -9.24 9.76 15.76
N LYS A 58 -7.97 9.90 15.35
CA LYS A 58 -7.07 11.01 15.68
C LYS A 58 -7.22 12.20 14.72
N HIS A 59 -8.25 12.20 13.88
CA HIS A 59 -8.55 13.26 12.91
C HIS A 59 -7.50 13.40 11.78
N GLU A 60 -6.71 12.36 11.53
CA GLU A 60 -5.83 12.25 10.37
C GLU A 60 -6.58 11.64 9.19
N TRP A 61 -6.07 11.86 7.97
CA TRP A 61 -6.57 11.23 6.77
C TRP A 61 -5.45 10.55 5.98
N ILE A 62 -5.83 9.54 5.19
CA ILE A 62 -4.98 8.92 4.20
C ILE A 62 -5.74 8.75 2.87
N THR A 63 -5.11 9.15 1.76
CA THR A 63 -5.55 8.78 0.40
C THR A 63 -4.56 7.78 -0.18
N THR A 64 -5.04 6.79 -0.92
CA THR A 64 -4.19 5.74 -1.49
C THR A 64 -4.22 5.76 -3.00
N GLU A 65 -3.04 5.93 -3.61
CA GLU A 65 -2.86 6.01 -5.06
C GLU A 65 -1.73 5.07 -5.49
N ASN A 66 -2.04 4.08 -6.33
CA ASN A 66 -1.06 3.14 -6.89
C ASN A 66 -0.16 2.42 -5.85
N GLY A 67 -0.62 2.27 -4.60
CA GLY A 67 0.14 1.64 -3.50
C GLY A 67 0.96 2.61 -2.64
N ILE A 68 0.86 3.92 -2.90
CA ILE A 68 1.41 4.99 -2.05
C ILE A 68 0.24 5.60 -1.27
N GLY A 69 0.42 5.73 0.05
CA GLY A 69 -0.50 6.43 0.95
C GLY A 69 0.01 7.84 1.23
N THR A 70 -0.78 8.86 0.88
CA THR A 70 -0.53 10.25 1.27
C THR A 70 -1.28 10.53 2.56
N VAL A 71 -0.58 11.02 3.59
CA VAL A 71 -1.14 11.24 4.94
C VAL A 71 -1.16 12.74 5.26
N GLY A 72 -2.22 13.20 5.92
CA GLY A 72 -2.35 14.56 6.42
C GLY A 72 -3.34 14.66 7.59
N ILE A 73 -3.58 15.88 8.10
CA ILE A 73 -4.63 16.13 9.10
C ILE A 73 -5.90 16.70 8.47
N SER A 74 -7.05 16.43 9.07
CA SER A 74 -8.35 16.91 8.58
C SER A 74 -8.62 18.38 8.91
N ASN A 75 -9.66 18.94 8.30
CA ASN A 75 -10.07 20.33 8.59
C ASN A 75 -10.42 20.56 10.07
N PHE A 76 -11.08 19.58 10.71
CA PHE A 76 -11.41 19.65 12.13
C PHE A 76 -10.16 19.77 13.02
N ALA A 77 -9.10 18.99 12.71
CA ALA A 77 -7.84 19.04 13.44
C ALA A 77 -7.13 20.39 13.29
N GLN A 78 -7.07 20.96 12.08
CA GLN A 78 -6.40 22.26 11.88
C GLN A 78 -7.18 23.42 12.52
N GLU A 79 -8.51 23.37 12.56
CA GLU A 79 -9.32 24.37 13.27
C GLU A 79 -9.13 24.31 14.79
N ALA A 80 -9.07 23.09 15.35
CA ALA A 80 -8.80 22.87 16.77
C ALA A 80 -7.39 23.35 17.18
N LEU A 81 -6.37 23.05 16.37
CA LEU A 81 -5.00 23.53 16.56
C LEU A 81 -4.90 25.06 16.38
N GLY A 82 -5.62 25.62 15.41
CA GLY A 82 -5.39 26.99 14.93
C GLY A 82 -4.13 27.10 14.07
N ASP A 83 -3.60 28.33 13.95
CA ASP A 83 -2.49 28.67 13.05
C ASP A 83 -1.22 27.86 13.38
N VAL A 84 -0.84 26.96 12.46
CA VAL A 84 0.31 26.05 12.61
C VAL A 84 1.59 26.81 12.32
N VAL A 85 2.51 26.82 13.29
CA VAL A 85 3.77 27.57 13.24
C VAL A 85 4.98 26.68 13.03
N TYR A 86 4.87 25.38 13.30
CA TYR A 86 5.94 24.42 13.09
C TYR A 86 5.43 23.00 12.82
N CYS A 87 6.15 22.27 11.98
CA CYS A 87 5.85 20.89 11.60
C CYS A 87 7.10 20.03 11.80
N SER A 88 7.05 19.08 12.73
CA SER A 88 8.08 18.05 12.90
C SER A 88 7.70 16.83 12.07
N LEU A 89 8.52 16.49 11.07
CA LEU A 89 8.31 15.39 10.12
C LEU A 89 9.49 14.39 10.19
N PRO A 90 9.27 13.10 9.91
CA PRO A 90 10.28 12.05 9.99
C PRO A 90 11.23 12.10 8.78
N GLU A 91 12.37 11.41 8.87
CA GLU A 91 13.25 11.26 7.71
C GLU A 91 12.64 10.33 6.64
N VAL A 92 12.91 10.61 5.36
CA VAL A 92 12.57 9.69 4.27
C VAL A 92 13.30 8.36 4.46
N ARG A 93 12.61 7.24 4.22
CA ARG A 93 12.97 5.85 4.56
C ARG A 93 12.81 5.46 6.04
N THR A 94 12.21 6.31 6.87
CA THR A 94 11.76 5.89 8.22
C THR A 94 10.70 4.81 8.08
N LYS A 95 10.84 3.73 8.85
CA LYS A 95 9.84 2.66 8.95
C LYS A 95 8.93 2.92 10.13
N LEU A 96 7.63 2.94 9.86
CA LEU A 96 6.56 3.23 10.82
C LEU A 96 5.64 2.01 10.89
N LYS A 97 5.10 1.72 12.07
CA LYS A 97 3.96 0.80 12.23
C LYS A 97 2.69 1.62 12.42
N LYS A 98 1.54 0.98 12.19
CA LYS A 98 0.25 1.51 12.61
C LYS A 98 0.28 1.91 14.09
N GLN A 99 -0.12 3.16 14.37
CA GLN A 99 -0.05 3.83 15.68
C GLN A 99 1.35 4.15 16.23
N ASP A 100 2.43 4.02 15.47
CA ASP A 100 3.72 4.64 15.84
C ASP A 100 3.62 6.16 15.65
N GLU A 101 4.13 6.94 16.62
CA GLU A 101 4.34 8.38 16.48
C GLU A 101 5.40 8.63 15.38
N PHE A 102 5.11 9.53 14.44
CA PHE A 102 6.02 9.86 13.34
C PHE A 102 6.41 11.34 13.27
N GLY A 103 5.75 12.21 14.02
CA GLY A 103 5.95 13.65 13.96
C GLY A 103 5.00 14.39 14.91
N ALA A 104 5.02 15.72 14.82
CA ALA A 104 4.14 16.59 15.60
C ALA A 104 3.86 17.89 14.85
N LEU A 105 2.69 18.48 15.08
CA LEU A 105 2.33 19.84 14.65
C LEU A 105 2.25 20.75 15.87
N GLU A 106 2.89 21.91 15.80
CA GLU A 106 2.83 22.93 16.84
C GLU A 106 2.14 24.19 16.31
N SER A 107 1.21 24.71 17.10
CA SER A 107 0.50 25.97 16.88
C SER A 107 0.77 26.93 18.05
N VAL A 108 0.32 28.18 17.91
CA VAL A 108 0.36 29.16 19.02
C VAL A 108 -0.55 28.75 20.21
N LYS A 109 -1.47 27.80 20.01
CA LYS A 109 -2.44 27.36 21.03
C LYS A 109 -2.12 26.02 21.67
N ALA A 110 -1.59 25.08 20.89
CA ALA A 110 -1.44 23.68 21.28
C ALA A 110 -0.35 22.99 20.43
N ALA A 111 0.07 21.81 20.87
CA ALA A 111 0.80 20.86 20.04
C ALA A 111 -0.01 19.57 19.92
N SER A 112 0.05 18.91 18.76
CA SER A 112 -0.50 17.57 18.54
C SER A 112 0.58 16.65 17.98
N GLU A 113 0.77 15.53 18.63
CA GLU A 113 1.49 14.37 18.10
C GLU A 113 0.75 13.84 16.85
N LEU A 114 1.49 13.23 15.93
CA LEU A 114 0.98 12.62 14.70
C LEU A 114 1.29 11.13 14.70
N TYR A 115 0.27 10.31 14.45
CA TYR A 115 0.31 8.87 14.55
C TYR A 115 0.15 8.22 13.17
N SER A 116 0.95 7.19 12.88
CA SER A 116 0.91 6.58 11.55
C SER A 116 -0.39 5.77 11.38
N PRO A 117 -1.20 6.04 10.34
CA PRO A 117 -2.48 5.34 10.15
C PRO A 117 -2.29 3.86 9.79
N LEU A 118 -1.15 3.51 9.18
CA LEU A 118 -0.82 2.19 8.64
C LEU A 118 0.67 1.86 8.88
N SER A 119 1.02 0.60 8.73
CA SER A 119 2.39 0.09 8.77
C SER A 119 3.08 0.26 7.40
N GLY A 120 4.27 0.87 7.36
CA GLY A 120 4.89 1.32 6.10
C GLY A 120 6.32 1.87 6.19
N GLU A 121 6.80 2.40 5.06
CA GLU A 121 8.07 3.14 4.95
C GLU A 121 7.81 4.49 4.28
N VAL A 122 8.31 5.58 4.88
CA VAL A 122 8.14 6.95 4.36
C VAL A 122 8.91 7.11 3.05
N THR A 123 8.22 7.48 1.98
CA THR A 123 8.81 7.69 0.65
C THR A 123 9.09 9.16 0.33
N GLU A 124 8.32 10.08 0.91
CA GLU A 124 8.38 11.51 0.63
C GLU A 124 7.86 12.30 1.83
N ILE A 125 8.36 13.50 2.05
CA ILE A 125 7.89 14.44 3.07
C ILE A 125 7.59 15.79 2.40
N ASN A 126 6.65 16.56 2.96
CA ASN A 126 6.31 17.86 2.40
C ASN A 126 7.30 18.94 2.84
N GLU A 127 8.39 19.10 2.08
CA GLU A 127 9.43 20.11 2.33
C GLU A 127 8.88 21.55 2.35
N ALA A 128 7.75 21.82 1.68
CA ALA A 128 7.14 23.16 1.67
C ALA A 128 6.62 23.59 3.06
N LEU A 129 6.33 22.64 3.96
CA LEU A 129 5.91 22.94 5.34
C LEU A 129 7.04 23.50 6.21
N ALA A 130 8.31 23.30 5.83
CA ALA A 130 9.44 23.89 6.54
C ALA A 130 9.53 25.42 6.33
N GLU A 131 9.09 25.92 5.17
CA GLU A 131 9.04 27.36 4.87
C GLU A 131 7.65 27.97 5.12
N ASN A 132 6.58 27.19 4.97
CA ASN A 132 5.19 27.67 5.03
C ASN A 132 4.26 26.66 5.73
N PRO A 133 4.36 26.50 7.07
CA PRO A 133 3.54 25.56 7.83
C PRO A 133 2.04 25.87 7.76
N GLY A 134 1.67 27.14 7.54
CA GLY A 134 0.27 27.57 7.32
C GLY A 134 -0.40 27.02 6.05
N LEU A 135 0.29 26.25 5.21
CA LEU A 135 -0.35 25.41 4.19
C LEU A 135 -1.28 24.36 4.81
N VAL A 136 -0.95 23.85 6.00
CA VAL A 136 -1.81 22.92 6.75
C VAL A 136 -3.18 23.54 7.03
N ASN A 137 -3.24 24.80 7.42
CA ASN A 137 -4.51 25.49 7.67
C ASN A 137 -5.27 25.85 6.38
N LYS A 138 -4.55 26.24 5.31
CA LYS A 138 -5.17 26.71 4.05
C LYS A 138 -5.66 25.57 3.15
N SER A 139 -4.98 24.43 3.19
CA SER A 139 -5.12 23.36 2.19
C SER A 139 -4.80 21.98 2.76
N CYS A 140 -5.30 21.69 3.98
CA CYS A 140 -5.10 20.43 4.73
C CYS A 140 -5.28 19.12 3.94
N TYR A 141 -6.04 19.14 2.84
CA TYR A 141 -6.36 18.00 1.98
C TYR A 141 -5.59 17.94 0.65
N GLU A 142 -4.93 19.05 0.28
CA GLU A 142 -4.22 19.21 -0.99
C GLU A 142 -2.73 19.52 -0.68
N ASP A 143 -2.29 20.78 -0.80
CA ASP A 143 -0.89 21.20 -0.55
C ASP A 143 -0.40 21.02 0.90
N GLY A 144 -1.32 20.79 1.86
CA GLY A 144 -1.06 20.60 3.29
C GLY A 144 -0.84 19.14 3.71
N TRP A 145 -0.60 18.21 2.78
CA TRP A 145 -0.17 16.84 3.10
C TRP A 145 1.14 16.84 3.90
N LEU A 146 1.35 15.83 4.74
CA LEU A 146 2.50 15.77 5.66
C LEU A 146 3.59 14.84 5.13
N VAL A 147 3.22 13.58 4.87
CA VAL A 147 4.12 12.52 4.42
C VAL A 147 3.44 11.64 3.37
N LYS A 148 4.24 11.00 2.51
CA LYS A 148 3.81 9.87 1.69
C LYS A 148 4.57 8.63 2.14
N MET A 149 3.89 7.48 2.16
CA MET A 149 4.47 6.21 2.61
C MET A 149 3.98 5.04 1.76
N THR A 150 4.80 3.99 1.64
CA THR A 150 4.33 2.70 1.10
C THR A 150 3.52 1.95 2.14
N LEU A 151 2.47 1.24 1.71
CA LEU A 151 1.68 0.36 2.58
C LEU A 151 2.34 -1.02 2.66
N SER A 152 2.71 -1.47 3.87
CA SER A 152 3.20 -2.83 4.11
C SER A 152 2.06 -3.84 4.23
N ASP A 153 0.95 -3.44 4.87
CA ASP A 153 -0.27 -4.23 4.97
C ASP A 153 -1.47 -3.38 4.50
N PRO A 154 -2.03 -3.64 3.31
CA PRO A 154 -3.19 -2.90 2.82
C PRO A 154 -4.49 -3.27 3.53
N SER A 155 -4.55 -4.35 4.33
CA SER A 155 -5.77 -4.71 5.07
C SER A 155 -6.06 -3.78 6.25
N GLU A 156 -5.03 -3.11 6.79
CA GLU A 156 -5.19 -2.08 7.83
C GLU A 156 -6.06 -0.88 7.37
N LEU A 157 -6.30 -0.70 6.05
CA LEU A 157 -7.22 0.29 5.49
C LEU A 157 -8.70 0.00 5.78
N ASP A 158 -9.06 -1.27 6.00
CA ASP A 158 -10.44 -1.67 6.28
C ASP A 158 -10.86 -1.30 7.70
N ASP A 159 -9.91 -1.16 8.63
CA ASP A 159 -10.12 -0.63 9.99
C ASP A 159 -10.40 0.89 9.99
N LEU A 160 -10.06 1.61 8.90
CA LEU A 160 -10.18 3.07 8.85
C LEU A 160 -11.58 3.54 8.42
N MET A 161 -12.01 4.65 9.03
CA MET A 161 -13.31 5.26 8.79
C MET A 161 -13.43 5.76 7.36
N SER A 162 -14.59 5.56 6.73
CA SER A 162 -14.96 6.28 5.51
C SER A 162 -15.29 7.75 5.83
N GLU A 163 -15.28 8.61 4.81
CA GLU A 163 -15.67 10.02 4.93
C GLU A 163 -17.07 10.19 5.58
N GLU A 164 -18.07 9.41 5.15
CA GLU A 164 -19.42 9.42 5.75
C GLU A 164 -19.46 8.99 7.23
N ALA A 165 -18.54 8.12 7.65
CA ALA A 165 -18.43 7.68 9.04
C ALA A 165 -17.69 8.73 9.88
N TYR A 166 -16.66 9.36 9.32
CA TYR A 166 -15.91 10.43 9.94
C TYR A 166 -16.76 11.69 10.14
N GLU A 167 -17.58 12.08 9.16
CA GLU A 167 -18.54 13.18 9.33
C GLU A 167 -19.48 12.97 10.53
N LYS A 168 -19.98 11.74 10.72
CA LYS A 168 -20.86 11.40 11.85
C LYS A 168 -20.11 11.42 13.18
N TYR A 169 -18.86 10.96 13.17
CA TYR A 169 -17.97 11.00 14.33
C TYR A 169 -17.69 12.43 14.77
N VAL A 170 -17.30 13.32 13.86
CA VAL A 170 -17.08 14.75 14.15
C VAL A 170 -18.35 15.40 14.69
N LYS A 171 -19.51 15.21 14.03
CA LYS A 171 -20.80 15.73 14.52
C LYS A 171 -21.13 15.25 15.94
N SER A 172 -20.81 14.00 16.29
CA SER A 172 -21.02 13.46 17.64
C SER A 172 -20.04 13.95 18.72
N ILE A 173 -19.02 14.73 18.34
CA ILE A 173 -18.09 15.42 19.25
C ILE A 173 -18.51 16.88 19.46
N GLU A 174 -19.26 17.46 18.52
CA GLU A 174 -19.78 18.83 18.57
C GLU A 174 -21.12 18.96 19.34
N GLU A 175 -21.81 17.85 19.60
CA GLU A 175 -23.09 17.75 20.36
C GLU A 175 -22.90 17.48 21.87
#